data_AF-A0A349M2M0-F1
#
_entry.id   AF-A0A349M2M0-F1
#
_cell.length_a   1.000
_cell.length_b   1.000
_cell.length_c   1.000
_cell.angle_alpha   90.00
_cell.angle_beta   90.00
_cell.angle_gamma   90.00
#
_symmetry.space_group_name_H-M   'P 1'
#
loop_
_entity.id
_entity.type
_entity.pdbx_description
1 polymer ?
#
loop_
_entity_poly.entity_id
_entity_poly.type
_entity_poly.pdbx_seq_one_letter_code
_entity_poly.pdbx_strand_id
1 'polypeptide(L)' 'MLIGAAVLDQLHRPAQQRTWYGRIAGLPYDFRLPTVERVRATFWNKNTSRLFMPQVFGVGWSINFYPLLHPILENVL' A
#
# COMPACT_ATOMS: atom_id res chain seq x y z
N MET A 1 14.41 -5.75 11.59
CA MET A 1 13.60 -4.68 10.96
C MET A 1 12.90 -5.24 9.72
N LEU A 2 11.59 -5.03 9.55
CA LEU A 2 10.82 -5.59 8.41
C LEU A 2 11.30 -5.11 7.04
N ILE A 3 11.75 -3.86 6.94
CA ILE A 3 12.32 -3.30 5.71
C ILE A 3 13.54 -4.12 5.26
N GLY A 4 14.49 -4.34 6.18
CA GLY A 4 15.69 -5.14 5.89
C GLY A 4 15.34 -6.56 5.44
N ALA A 5 14.38 -7.22 6.09
CA ALA A 5 13.94 -8.55 5.70
C ALA A 5 13.33 -8.58 4.28
N ALA A 6 12.49 -7.60 3.93
CA ALA A 6 11.90 -7.51 2.60
C ALA A 6 12.93 -7.17 1.51
N VAL A 7 13.91 -6.30 1.80
CA VAL A 7 15.01 -6.00 0.88
C VAL A 7 15.89 -7.23 0.67
N LEU A 8 16.23 -7.95 1.75
CA LEU A 8 17.00 -9.19 1.66
C LEU A 8 16.24 -10.25 0.85
N ASP A 9 14.94 -10.47 1.07
CA ASP A 9 14.12 -11.37 0.25
C ASP A 9 14.21 -11.05 -1.26
N GLN A 10 14.16 -9.77 -1.63
CA GLN A 10 14.30 -9.36 -3.03
C GLN A 10 15.71 -9.60 -3.58
N LEU A 11 16.75 -9.34 -2.78
CA LEU A 11 18.14 -9.54 -3.22
C LEU A 11 18.51 -11.02 -3.40
N HIS A 12 17.91 -11.93 -2.64
CA HIS A 12 18.09 -13.39 -2.80
C HIS A 12 17.49 -13.95 -4.10
N ARG A 13 16.62 -13.19 -4.78
CA ARG A 13 16.04 -13.61 -6.07
C ARG A 13 16.98 -13.24 -7.22
N PRO A 14 16.99 -14.03 -8.32
CA PRO A 14 17.59 -13.62 -9.58
C PRO A 14 17.09 -12.24 -10.00
N ALA A 15 17.96 -11.40 -10.57
CA ALA A 15 17.64 -9.99 -10.84
C ALA A 15 16.35 -9.80 -11.66
N GLN A 16 16.09 -10.68 -12.62
CA GLN A 16 14.90 -10.67 -13.49
C GLN A 16 13.61 -11.07 -12.76
N GLN A 17 13.72 -11.72 -11.60
CA GLN A 17 12.57 -12.16 -10.79
C GLN A 17 12.25 -11.21 -9.64
N ARG A 18 13.02 -10.12 -9.47
CA ARG A 18 12.79 -9.11 -8.43
C ARG A 18 11.61 -8.25 -8.81
N THR A 19 10.63 -8.17 -7.92
CA THR A 19 9.43 -7.36 -8.11
C THR A 19 9.52 -6.04 -7.35
N TRP A 20 10.29 -6.01 -6.26
CA TRP A 20 10.36 -4.91 -5.30
C TRP A 20 9.03 -4.55 -4.63
N TYR A 21 8.05 -5.45 -4.68
CA TYR A 21 6.80 -5.37 -3.95
C TYR A 21 6.33 -6.78 -3.55
N GLY A 22 5.54 -6.88 -2.48
CA GLY A 22 5.08 -8.17 -1.98
C GLY A 22 4.48 -8.09 -0.59
N ARG A 23 4.63 -9.17 0.19
CA ARG A 23 4.25 -9.24 1.60
C ARG A 23 5.38 -9.80 2.45
N ILE A 24 5.57 -9.27 3.65
CA ILE A 24 6.50 -9.77 4.66
C ILE A 24 5.78 -9.87 6.00
N ALA A 25 5.82 -11.04 6.66
CA ALA A 25 5.07 -11.30 7.90
C ALA A 25 3.59 -10.87 7.83
N GLY A 26 2.95 -11.07 6.67
CA GLY A 26 1.56 -10.66 6.44
C GLY A 26 1.35 -9.17 6.18
N LEU A 27 2.38 -8.32 6.19
CA LEU A 27 2.28 -6.89 5.87
C LEU A 27 2.67 -6.62 4.41
N PRO A 28 1.91 -5.81 3.65
CA PRO A 28 2.29 -5.47 2.29
C PRO A 28 3.53 -4.56 2.26
N TYR A 29 4.31 -4.63 1.19
CA TYR A 29 5.39 -3.69 0.94
C TYR A 29 5.50 -3.34 -0.54
N ASP A 30 6.04 -2.16 -0.82
CA ASP A 30 6.40 -1.70 -2.16
C ASP A 30 7.59 -0.75 -2.07
N PHE A 31 8.68 -1.04 -2.79
CA PHE A 31 9.89 -0.23 -2.85
C PHE A 31 10.10 0.40 -4.24
N ARG A 32 9.11 0.32 -5.12
CA ARG A 32 9.14 1.04 -6.39
C ARG A 32 8.83 2.51 -6.13
N LEU A 33 9.56 3.42 -6.76
CA LEU A 33 9.30 4.86 -6.64
C LEU A 33 7.82 5.15 -6.97
N PRO A 34 7.10 5.87 -6.09
CA PRO A 34 5.69 6.12 -6.28
C PRO A 34 5.46 7.15 -7.37
N THR A 35 4.38 6.99 -8.13
CA THR A 35 3.89 8.03 -9.05
C THR A 35 2.85 8.91 -8.35
N VAL A 36 2.60 10.11 -8.88
CA VAL A 36 1.58 11.02 -8.35
C VAL A 36 0.19 10.36 -8.35
N GLU A 37 -0.11 9.59 -9.39
CA GLU A 37 -1.36 8.84 -9.51
C GLU A 37 -1.50 7.81 -8.39
N ARG A 38 -0.42 7.08 -8.09
CA ARG A 38 -0.42 6.09 -6.99
C ARG A 38 -0.54 6.75 -5.62
N VAL A 39 0.09 7.90 -5.41
CA VAL A 39 -0.06 8.68 -4.16
C VAL A 39 -1.51 9.09 -3.99
N ARG A 40 -2.13 9.70 -5.01
CA ARG A 40 -3.55 10.07 -4.98
C ARG A 40 -4.46 8.86 -4.75
N ALA A 41 -4.23 7.75 -5.45
CA ALA A 41 -5.01 6.53 -5.30
C ALA A 41 -4.84 5.82 -3.94
N THR A 42 -3.79 6.14 -3.18
CA THR A 42 -3.56 5.57 -1.84
C THR A 42 -4.18 6.44 -0.76
N PHE A 43 -4.02 7.76 -0.84
CA PHE A 43 -4.42 8.69 0.21
C PHE A 43 -5.76 9.39 -0.03
N TRP A 44 -6.26 9.43 -1.28
CA TRP A 44 -7.50 10.11 -1.65
C TRP A 44 -8.24 9.39 -2.79
N ASN A 45 -8.64 8.14 -2.55
CA ASN A 45 -9.37 7.34 -3.50
C ASN A 45 -10.87 7.35 -3.20
N LYS A 46 -11.62 8.11 -4.02
CA LYS A 46 -13.07 8.22 -3.94
C LYS A 46 -13.84 7.01 -4.46
N ASN A 47 -13.16 6.09 -5.16
CA ASN A 47 -13.79 4.93 -5.79
C ASN A 47 -13.80 3.69 -4.88
N THR A 48 -13.44 3.83 -3.60
CA THR A 48 -13.43 2.73 -2.64
C THR A 48 -13.79 3.22 -1.24
N SER A 49 -14.56 2.40 -0.50
CA SER A 49 -14.85 2.60 0.92
C SER A 49 -13.74 2.12 1.85
N ARG A 50 -12.65 1.52 1.32
CA ARG A 50 -11.54 1.01 2.12
C ARG A 50 -10.76 2.16 2.77
N LEU A 51 -10.65 2.11 4.10
CA LEU A 51 -9.81 3.02 4.89
C LEU A 51 -8.33 2.66 4.80
N PHE A 52 -8.00 1.37 4.88
CA PHE A 52 -6.61 0.90 4.82
C PHE A 52 -6.21 0.51 3.40
N MET A 53 -5.17 1.17 2.91
CA MET A 53 -4.57 0.91 1.60
C MET A 53 -3.14 0.41 1.79
N PRO A 54 -2.59 -0.47 0.94
CA PRO A 54 -1.16 -0.78 0.97
C PRO A 54 -0.33 0.50 0.87
N GLN A 55 0.78 0.59 1.62
CA GLN A 55 1.71 1.72 1.51
C GLN A 55 2.14 1.95 0.05
N VAL A 56 2.17 3.21 -0.36
CA VAL A 56 2.61 3.58 -1.71
C VAL A 56 4.12 3.39 -1.90
N PHE A 57 4.88 3.49 -0.80
CA PHE A 57 6.31 3.21 -0.69
C PHE A 57 6.64 2.84 0.75
N GLY A 58 7.36 1.74 0.98
CA GLY A 58 7.69 1.22 2.32
C GLY A 58 6.99 -0.09 2.65
N VAL A 59 6.80 -0.34 3.96
CA VAL A 59 6.17 -1.57 4.49
C VAL A 59 4.98 -1.17 5.36
N GLY A 60 3.83 -1.80 5.12
CA GLY A 60 2.63 -1.64 5.93
C GLY A 60 1.47 -0.98 5.19
N TRP A 61 0.59 -0.34 5.96
CA TRP A 61 -0.65 0.26 5.48
C TRP A 61 -0.60 1.79 5.56
N SER A 62 -1.28 2.43 4.62
CA SER A 62 -1.61 3.86 4.61
C SER A 62 -3.11 4.03 4.83
N ILE A 63 -3.52 5.27 5.11
CA ILE A 63 -4.92 5.66 5.27
C ILE A 63 -5.40 6.37 4.01
N ASN A 64 -6.51 5.91 3.44
CA ASN A 64 -7.29 6.64 2.45
C ASN A 64 -8.24 7.60 3.19
N PHE A 65 -7.96 8.90 3.12
CA PHE A 65 -8.69 9.91 3.87
C PHE A 65 -10.05 10.27 3.26
N TYR A 66 -10.30 9.93 2.00
CA TYR A 66 -11.58 10.24 1.36
C TYR A 66 -12.78 9.61 2.08
N PRO A 67 -12.85 8.27 2.26
CA PRO A 67 -13.97 7.65 2.99
C PRO A 67 -14.03 8.01 4.47
N LEU A 68 -12.92 8.48 5.07
CA LEU A 68 -12.93 8.99 6.46
C LEU A 68 -13.70 10.31 6.58
N LEU A 69 -13.56 11.19 5.58
CA LEU A 69 -14.19 12.51 5.55
C LEU A 69 -15.54 12.52 4.80
N HIS A 70 -15.78 11.50 3.99
CA HIS A 70 -17.01 11.28 3.23
C HIS A 70 -17.54 9.87 3.55
N PRO A 71 -17.98 9.62 4.79
CA PRO A 71 -18.52 8.33 5.16
C PRO A 71 -19.73 8.05 4.25
N ILE A 72 -19.74 6.87 3.64
CA ILE A 72 -20.95 6.39 2.95
C ILE A 72 -21.96 6.15 4.07
N LEU A 73 -22.90 7.08 4.22
CA LEU A 73 -24.10 6.85 5.01
C LEU A 73 -24.90 5.80 4.23
N GLU A 74 -24.61 4.52 4.44
CA GLU A 74 -25.60 3.51 4.16
C GLU A 74 -26.82 3.87 5.02
N ASN A 75 -27.96 4.06 4.37
CA ASN A 75 -29.22 4.40 5.00
C ASN A 75 -29.47 3.50 6.22
N VAL A 76 -29.18 4.02 7.41
CA VAL A 76 -29.74 3.52 8.67
C VAL A 76 -30.98 4.34 8.92
N LEU A 77 -31.98 4.23 8.03
CA LEU A 77 -33.41 4.49 8.23
C LEU A 77 -34.18 3.80 7.09
#